data_AF-A0AA40B033-F1
#
_entry.id   AF-A0AA40B033-F1
#
_cell.length_a   1.000
_cell.length_b   1.000
_cell.length_c   1.000
_cell.angle_alpha   90.00
_cell.angle_beta   90.00
_cell.angle_gamma   90.00
#
_symmetry.space_group_name_H-M   'P 1'
#
loop_
_entity.id
_entity.type
_entity.pdbx_description
1 polymer ?
#
loop_
_entity_poly.entity_id
_entity_poly.type
_entity_poly.pdbx_seq_one_letter_code
_entity_poly.pdbx_strand_id
1 'polypeptide(L)'
;MFDYAFHVDGLLESNFGPRIYKDAQGSYHDHILTFKADFNILDTKNSLQVTKLLTANQTQPWYPELVVFEQMELQTSNLEKEEQFNWADNG
;
A
#
# COMPACT_ATOMS: atom_id res chain seq x y z
N MET A 1 23.52 -21.34 -15.06
CA MET A 1 23.81 -22.64 -14.40
C MET A 1 22.47 -23.34 -14.27
N PHE A 2 22.36 -24.56 -14.78
CA PHE A 2 21.10 -25.31 -14.93
C PHE A 2 20.86 -26.23 -13.74
N ASP A 3 19.59 -26.53 -13.45
CA ASP A 3 19.20 -27.69 -12.67
C ASP A 3 17.87 -28.28 -13.18
N TYR A 4 17.71 -29.61 -13.06
CA TYR A 4 16.57 -30.39 -13.57
C TYR A 4 15.76 -31.00 -12.42
N ALA A 5 14.42 -30.98 -12.52
CA ALA A 5 13.53 -31.80 -11.71
C ALA A 5 12.28 -32.21 -12.52
N PHE A 6 11.87 -33.49 -12.42
CA PHE A 6 10.65 -34.04 -13.01
C PHE A 6 9.64 -34.42 -11.91
N HIS A 7 8.36 -34.06 -12.09
CA HIS A 7 7.22 -34.55 -11.30
C HIS A 7 6.12 -35.04 -12.26
N VAL A 8 5.49 -36.17 -11.93
CA VAL A 8 4.72 -37.03 -12.86
C VAL A 8 3.21 -37.00 -12.60
N ASP A 9 2.73 -36.15 -11.70
CA ASP A 9 1.38 -36.24 -11.13
C ASP A 9 0.62 -34.92 -11.16
N GLY A 10 0.28 -34.49 -12.39
CA GLY A 10 -1.06 -34.03 -12.81
C GLY A 10 -1.80 -32.87 -12.12
N LEU A 11 -1.61 -32.55 -10.85
CA LEU A 11 -2.31 -31.50 -10.11
C LEU A 11 -1.43 -30.97 -8.98
N LEU A 12 -0.56 -30.03 -9.30
CA LEU A 12 0.13 -29.16 -8.34
C LEU A 12 0.37 -27.84 -9.07
N GLU A 13 -0.46 -26.83 -8.80
CA GLU A 13 0.02 -25.46 -8.99
C GLU A 13 1.21 -25.30 -8.06
N SER A 14 2.40 -25.10 -8.64
CA SER A 14 3.60 -24.95 -7.82
C SER A 14 3.52 -23.62 -7.07
N ASN A 15 3.99 -23.61 -5.82
CA ASN A 15 4.10 -22.42 -4.97
C ASN A 15 4.87 -21.24 -5.60
N PHE A 16 5.59 -21.47 -6.71
CA PHE A 16 6.52 -20.51 -7.32
C PHE A 16 6.14 -20.07 -8.74
N GLY A 17 5.00 -20.50 -9.28
CA GLY A 17 4.53 -20.06 -10.59
C GLY A 17 3.86 -21.14 -11.43
N PRO A 18 3.03 -20.75 -12.42
CA PRO A 18 2.34 -21.70 -13.31
C PRO A 18 3.29 -22.39 -14.30
N ARG A 19 2.90 -23.58 -14.77
CA ARG A 19 3.54 -24.23 -15.92
C ARG A 19 3.17 -23.48 -17.19
N ILE A 20 4.15 -23.04 -17.97
CA ILE A 20 3.94 -22.30 -19.23
C ILE A 20 4.34 -23.12 -20.47
N TYR A 21 5.09 -24.21 -20.30
CA TYR A 21 5.42 -25.14 -21.37
C TYR A 21 5.71 -26.55 -20.82
N LYS A 22 5.99 -27.52 -21.70
CA LYS A 22 6.25 -28.92 -21.32
C LYS A 22 7.26 -29.02 -20.17
N ASP A 23 8.39 -28.32 -20.28
CA ASP A 23 9.48 -28.36 -19.31
C ASP A 23 9.84 -26.93 -18.82
N ALA A 24 8.86 -26.01 -18.80
CA ALA A 24 9.08 -24.62 -18.37
C ALA A 24 7.99 -24.11 -17.42
N GLN A 25 8.44 -23.35 -16.42
CA GLN A 25 7.62 -22.64 -15.44
C GLN A 25 7.78 -21.13 -15.62
N GLY A 26 6.67 -20.40 -15.52
CA GLY A 26 6.70 -18.94 -15.41
C GLY A 26 6.83 -18.55 -13.94
N SER A 27 8.03 -18.21 -13.49
CA SER A 27 8.27 -17.87 -12.07
C SER A 27 7.61 -16.56 -11.66
N TYR A 28 7.01 -16.52 -10.48
CA TYR A 28 6.58 -15.26 -9.87
C TYR A 28 7.79 -14.37 -9.57
N HIS A 29 7.66 -13.08 -9.88
CA HIS A 29 8.67 -12.07 -9.63
C HIS A 29 8.01 -10.69 -9.60
N ASP A 30 8.62 -9.77 -8.85
CA ASP A 30 8.16 -8.38 -8.77
C ASP A 30 8.97 -7.48 -9.70
N HIS A 31 8.30 -6.48 -10.24
CA HIS A 31 8.94 -5.35 -10.91
C HIS A 31 8.83 -4.13 -10.00
N ILE A 32 9.96 -3.70 -9.45
CA ILE A 32 10.06 -2.50 -8.61
C ILE A 32 10.93 -1.48 -9.33
N LEU A 33 10.37 -0.30 -9.61
CA LEU A 33 11.07 0.82 -10.25
C LEU A 33 11.17 1.98 -9.27
N THR A 34 12.38 2.54 -9.13
CA THR A 34 12.64 3.65 -8.20
C THR A 34 12.83 4.95 -8.97
N PHE A 35 12.14 5.99 -8.52
CA PHE A 35 12.26 7.35 -9.05
C PHE A 35 12.76 8.29 -7.98
N LYS A 36 13.57 9.28 -8.37
CA LYS A 36 13.91 10.42 -7.52
C LYS A 36 12.96 11.57 -7.83
N ALA A 37 12.25 12.04 -6.82
CA ALA A 37 11.39 13.23 -6.90
C ALA A 37 11.94 14.33 -5.97
N ASP A 38 12.33 15.46 -6.56
CA ASP A 38 12.93 16.61 -5.86
C ASP A 38 11.99 17.80 -6.02
N PHE A 39 10.98 17.88 -5.15
CA PHE A 39 9.95 18.91 -5.21
C PHE A 39 10.44 20.21 -4.56
N ASN A 40 10.25 21.32 -5.27
CA ASN A 40 10.41 22.68 -4.74
C ASN A 40 9.06 23.38 -4.81
N ILE A 41 8.22 23.20 -3.79
CA ILE A 41 6.91 23.84 -3.70
C ILE A 41 7.12 25.27 -3.20
N LEU A 42 6.99 26.24 -4.12
CA LEU A 42 7.39 27.66 -3.95
C LEU A 42 8.91 27.87 -3.81
N ASP A 43 9.57 27.16 -2.90
CA ASP A 43 11.03 27.15 -2.71
C ASP A 43 11.53 25.78 -2.19
N THR A 44 12.78 25.74 -1.71
CA THR A 44 13.43 24.52 -1.19
C THR A 44 13.05 24.17 0.25
N LYS A 45 12.31 25.03 0.97
CA LYS A 45 11.93 24.82 2.38
C LYS A 45 10.50 24.27 2.42
N ASN A 46 10.39 22.95 2.31
CA ASN A 46 9.10 22.27 2.32
C ASN A 46 8.93 21.37 3.55
N SER A 47 7.70 20.89 3.75
CA SER A 47 7.33 19.91 4.78
C SER A 47 6.47 18.83 4.13
N LEU A 48 6.56 17.60 4.64
CA LEU A 48 5.69 16.51 4.22
C LEU A 48 4.54 16.37 5.23
N GLN A 49 3.33 16.71 4.80
CA GLN A 49 2.12 16.51 5.58
C GLN A 49 1.43 15.21 5.17
N VAL A 50 1.09 14.38 6.15
CA VAL A 50 0.28 13.17 5.98
C VAL A 50 -1.12 13.46 6.46
N THR A 51 -2.11 13.14 5.64
CA THR A 51 -3.53 13.23 5.98
C THR A 51 -4.11 11.83 5.99
N LYS A 52 -4.81 11.48 7.07
CA LYS A 52 -5.49 10.19 7.22
C LYS A 52 -6.99 10.42 7.30
N LEU A 53 -7.75 9.61 6.58
CA LEU A 53 -9.20 9.54 6.72
C LEU A 53 -9.54 8.46 7.75
N LEU A 54 -10.21 8.84 8.82
CA LEU A 54 -10.57 7.95 9.92
C LEU A 54 -12.06 8.00 10.16
N THR A 55 -12.62 6.92 10.70
CA THR A 55 -13.98 6.90 11.20
C THR A 55 -13.95 7.28 12.69
N ALA A 56 -14.70 8.31 13.07
CA ALA A 56 -14.74 8.85 14.41
C ALA A 56 -16.19 9.03 14.90
N ASN A 57 -16.40 8.75 16.18
CA ASN A 57 -17.66 9.02 16.86
C ASN A 57 -17.70 10.48 17.31
N GLN A 58 -18.63 11.26 16.77
CA GLN A 58 -18.73 12.70 17.01
C GLN A 58 -20.16 13.14 17.35
N THR A 59 -20.26 14.25 18.08
CA THR A 59 -21.54 14.91 18.40
C THR A 59 -21.69 16.17 17.54
N GLN A 60 -22.92 16.54 17.21
CA GLN A 60 -23.18 17.70 16.36
C GLN A 60 -23.88 18.80 17.17
N PRO A 61 -23.30 20.01 17.31
CA PRO A 61 -23.87 21.07 18.16
C PRO A 61 -25.28 21.49 17.76
N TRP A 62 -25.62 21.34 16.47
CA TRP A 62 -26.95 21.64 15.93
C TRP A 62 -27.95 20.50 16.03
N TYR A 63 -27.57 19.33 16.53
CA TYR A 63 -28.48 18.20 16.71
C TYR A 63 -28.29 17.49 18.07
N PRO A 64 -28.62 18.17 19.17
CA PRO A 64 -28.32 17.70 20.52
C PRO A 64 -29.11 16.45 20.95
N GLU A 65 -30.20 16.12 20.24
CA GLU A 65 -31.04 14.96 20.53
C GLU A 65 -30.40 13.64 20.08
N LEU A 66 -29.49 13.68 19.10
CA LEU A 66 -28.72 12.53 18.68
C LEU A 66 -27.31 12.61 19.29
N VAL A 67 -27.06 11.70 20.23
CA VAL A 67 -25.91 11.81 21.14
C VAL A 67 -24.59 11.61 20.41
N VAL A 68 -24.48 10.62 19.51
CA VAL A 68 -23.23 10.30 18.79
C VAL A 68 -23.55 9.78 17.39
N PHE A 69 -22.79 10.25 16.40
CA PHE A 69 -22.75 9.73 15.03
C PHE A 69 -21.37 9.18 14.71
N GLU A 70 -21.34 8.08 13.97
CA GLU A 70 -20.12 7.65 13.31
C GLU A 70 -19.95 8.43 12.00
N GLN A 71 -18.83 9.14 11.85
CA GLN A 71 -18.55 9.99 10.69
C GLN A 71 -17.08 9.88 10.28
N MET A 72 -16.78 10.29 9.06
CA MET A 72 -15.40 10.38 8.60
C MET A 72 -14.77 11.71 9.03
N GLU A 73 -13.53 11.64 9.50
CA GLU A 73 -12.72 12.77 9.96
C GLU A 73 -11.34 12.72 9.29
N LEU A 74 -10.79 13.89 8.97
CA LEU A 74 -9.41 14.03 8.47
C LEU A 74 -8.47 14.35 9.64
N GLN A 75 -7.50 13.48 9.86
CA GLN A 75 -6.41 13.73 10.79
C GLN A 75 -5.14 14.10 10.00
N THR A 76 -4.59 15.28 10.27
CA THR A 76 -3.37 15.77 9.60
C THR A 76 -2.20 15.82 10.56
N SER A 77 -1.01 15.48 10.07
CA SER A 77 0.24 15.60 10.81
C SER A 77 1.41 15.86 9.87
N ASN A 78 2.37 16.69 10.28
CA ASN A 78 3.63 16.83 9.57
C ASN A 78 4.62 15.75 10.03
N LEU A 79 5.39 15.22 9.08
CA LEU A 79 6.53 14.36 9.39
C LEU A 79 7.72 15.24 9.78
N GLU A 80 8.15 15.12 11.03
CA GLU A 80 9.23 15.92 11.62
C GLU A 80 10.64 15.35 11.32
N LYS A 81 10.70 14.09 10.86
CA LYS A 81 11.94 13.35 10.58
C LYS A 81 11.78 12.52 9.32
N GLU A 82 12.90 12.14 8.73
CA GLU A 82 12.94 11.23 7.59
C GLU A 82 12.48 9.83 8.01
N GLU A 83 11.49 9.30 7.31
CA GLU A 83 10.93 7.97 7.57
C GLU A 83 10.54 7.29 6.25
N GLN A 84 10.63 5.96 6.22
CA GLN A 84 10.08 5.14 5.14
C GLN A 84 8.62 4.81 5.48
N PHE A 85 7.73 4.87 4.49
CA PHE A 85 6.32 4.53 4.67
C PHE A 85 5.74 3.86 3.42
N ASN A 86 4.66 3.11 3.63
CA ASN A 86 3.86 2.53 2.57
C ASN A 86 2.60 3.38 2.34
N TRP A 87 1.91 3.13 1.24
CA TRP A 87 0.55 3.62 1.05
C TRP A 87 -0.35 3.17 2.20
N ALA A 88 -1.25 4.05 2.65
CA ALA A 88 -2.22 3.70 3.66
C ALA A 88 -3.25 2.69 3.10
N ASP A 89 -3.82 1.89 4.00
CA ASP A 89 -4.94 1.02 3.64
C ASP A 89 -6.10 1.85 3.11
N ASN A 90 -6.74 1.38 2.04
CA ASN A 90 -7.87 2.04 1.40
C ASN A 90 -7.57 3.44 0.80
N GLY A 91 -6.29 3.77 0.58
CA GLY A 91 -5.84 4.96 -0.14
C GLY A 91 -5.77 6.22 0.71
#